data_AF-A0A4V2RRL2-F1
#
_entry.id   AF-A0A4V2RRL2-F1
#
_cell.length_a   1.000
_cell.length_b   1.000
_cell.length_c   1.000
_cell.angle_alpha   90.00
_cell.angle_beta   90.00
_cell.angle_gamma   90.00
#
_symmetry.space_group_name_H-M   'P 1'
#
loop_
_entity.id
_entity.type
_entity.pdbx_description
1 polymer ?
#
loop_
_entity_poly.entity_id
_entity_poly.type
_entity_poly.pdbx_seq_one_letter_code
_entity_poly.pdbx_strand_id
1 'polypeptide(L)'
;MRWILPLMLMMLLAGCIGDRADLQQFVASVKQQHVARIPPLKEPPKFEHFQYAADLLRSPFVPPSRELTAEAVDTTKDCLHPDLKRRKERLEAYALDNLKMRGTLSDGGVIWALIETSDGNVYRLGVGNYLGLFSGHITKITPSSIDITELIPDGSGCWTERSSSLDLTGE
;
A
#
# COMPACT_ATOMS: atom_id res chain seq x y z
N MET A 1 -74.52 65.89 -44.47
CA MET A 1 -74.85 64.94 -43.39
C MET A 1 -74.01 63.64 -43.35
N ARG A 2 -73.11 63.35 -44.32
CA ARG A 2 -72.34 62.08 -44.37
C ARG A 2 -71.03 62.05 -43.56
N TRP A 3 -70.58 63.20 -43.04
CA TRP A 3 -69.28 63.36 -42.36
C TRP A 3 -69.40 63.52 -40.83
N ILE A 4 -70.62 63.58 -40.30
CA ILE A 4 -70.87 63.79 -38.86
C ILE A 4 -70.70 62.47 -38.09
N LEU A 5 -71.05 61.34 -38.70
CA LEU A 5 -70.92 59.99 -38.11
C LEU A 5 -69.47 59.57 -37.81
N PRO A 6 -68.48 59.73 -38.73
CA PRO A 6 -67.09 59.37 -38.40
C PRO A 6 -66.46 60.31 -37.37
N LEU A 7 -66.87 61.59 -37.33
CA LEU A 7 -66.35 62.57 -36.38
C LEU A 7 -66.80 62.26 -34.94
N MET A 8 -68.06 61.85 -34.76
CA MET A 8 -68.60 61.46 -33.46
C MET A 8 -67.94 60.17 -32.95
N LEU A 9 -67.70 59.18 -33.83
CA LEU A 9 -66.99 57.95 -33.47
C LEU A 9 -65.55 58.23 -33.01
N MET A 10 -64.87 59.18 -33.66
CA MET A 10 -63.50 59.57 -33.28
C MET A 10 -63.45 60.26 -31.90
N MET A 11 -64.53 60.93 -31.51
CA MET A 11 -64.65 61.57 -30.19
C MET A 11 -64.96 60.56 -29.07
N LEU A 12 -65.65 59.47 -29.40
CA LEU A 12 -65.88 58.34 -28.47
C LEU A 12 -64.61 57.51 -28.21
N LEU A 13 -63.60 57.57 -29.08
CA LEU A 13 -62.29 56.95 -28.87
C LEU A 13 -61.32 57.82 -28.03
N ALA A 14 -61.69 59.06 -27.68
CA ALA A 14 -60.93 59.88 -26.75
C ALA A 14 -61.15 59.39 -25.31
N GLY A 15 -60.43 58.33 -24.93
CA GLY A 15 -60.41 57.84 -23.55
C GLY A 15 -59.89 58.90 -22.57
N CYS A 16 -60.38 58.85 -21.33
CA CYS A 16 -59.98 59.77 -20.27
C CYS A 16 -58.48 59.60 -19.95
N ILE A 17 -57.66 60.60 -20.27
CA ILE A 17 -56.28 60.71 -19.79
C ILE A 17 -56.36 61.07 -18.30
N GLY A 18 -56.28 60.06 -17.44
CA GLY A 18 -56.14 60.23 -16.01
C GLY A 18 -54.70 60.61 -15.64
N ASP A 19 -54.55 61.42 -14.61
CA ASP A 19 -53.25 61.85 -14.09
C ASP A 19 -52.43 60.62 -13.63
N ARG A 20 -51.24 60.45 -14.20
CA ARG A 20 -50.30 59.36 -13.89
C ARG A 20 -49.12 59.84 -13.06
N ALA A 21 -49.15 61.09 -12.58
CA ALA A 21 -48.05 61.69 -11.83
C ALA A 21 -47.67 60.85 -10.60
N ASP A 22 -48.64 60.36 -9.83
CA ASP A 22 -48.40 59.54 -8.64
C ASP A 22 -47.67 58.23 -8.96
N LEU A 23 -48.14 57.52 -10.00
CA LEU A 23 -47.53 56.27 -10.45
C LEU A 23 -46.10 56.49 -10.96
N GLN A 24 -45.87 57.58 -11.69
CA GLN A 24 -44.53 57.98 -12.14
C GLN A 24 -43.61 58.34 -10.98
N GLN A 25 -44.14 59.03 -9.97
CA GLN A 25 -43.40 59.44 -8.77
C GLN A 25 -43.04 58.25 -7.89
N PHE A 26 -43.95 57.28 -7.74
CA PHE A 26 -43.68 56.01 -7.07
C PHE A 26 -42.62 55.17 -7.80
N VAL A 27 -42.71 55.06 -9.13
CA VAL A 27 -41.69 54.35 -9.91
C VAL A 27 -40.33 55.04 -9.79
N ALA A 28 -40.31 56.38 -9.77
CA ALA A 28 -39.08 57.14 -9.57
C ALA A 28 -38.49 56.91 -8.17
N SER A 29 -39.31 56.88 -7.12
CA SER A 29 -38.83 56.66 -5.74
C SER A 29 -38.29 55.25 -5.53
N VAL A 30 -38.98 54.23 -6.04
CA VAL A 30 -38.55 52.82 -5.95
C VAL A 30 -37.24 52.60 -6.73
N LYS A 31 -37.12 53.20 -7.92
CA LYS A 31 -35.87 53.14 -8.71
C LYS A 31 -34.68 53.77 -7.99
N GLN A 32 -34.91 54.83 -7.20
CA GLN A 32 -33.84 55.47 -6.44
C GLN A 32 -33.49 54.71 -5.15
N GLN A 33 -34.46 54.06 -4.50
CA GLN A 33 -34.21 53.30 -3.27
C GLN A 33 -33.52 51.95 -3.50
N HIS A 34 -33.70 51.32 -4.67
CA HIS A 34 -33.17 49.99 -4.91
C HIS A 34 -31.71 50.00 -5.41
N VAL A 35 -30.77 50.21 -4.49
CA VAL A 35 -29.35 49.95 -4.75
C VAL A 35 -29.08 48.49 -4.39
N ALA A 36 -28.91 47.63 -5.40
CA ALA A 36 -28.49 46.26 -5.20
C ALA A 36 -27.11 46.24 -4.51
N ARG A 37 -27.06 45.90 -3.22
CA ARG A 37 -25.80 45.68 -2.50
C ARG A 37 -25.26 44.31 -2.88
N ILE A 38 -24.49 44.27 -3.96
CA ILE A 38 -23.75 43.06 -4.36
C ILE A 38 -22.51 42.99 -3.46
N PRO A 39 -22.33 41.92 -2.65
CA PRO A 39 -21.08 41.75 -1.92
C PRO A 39 -19.93 41.62 -2.94
N PRO A 40 -18.77 42.24 -2.66
CA PRO A 40 -17.62 42.12 -3.55
C PRO A 40 -17.26 40.65 -3.75
N LEU A 41 -16.81 40.31 -4.96
CA LEU A 41 -16.30 38.98 -5.25
C LEU A 41 -15.15 38.67 -4.30
N LYS A 42 -15.15 37.46 -3.73
CA LYS A 42 -14.03 36.99 -2.91
C LYS A 42 -12.77 36.96 -3.77
N GLU A 43 -11.66 37.43 -3.20
CA GLU A 43 -10.37 37.31 -3.86
C GLU A 43 -10.01 35.82 -4.04
N PRO A 44 -9.42 35.45 -5.19
CA PRO A 44 -8.92 34.10 -5.38
C PRO A 44 -7.79 33.83 -4.37
N PRO A 45 -7.69 32.59 -3.86
CA PRO A 45 -6.58 32.23 -2.98
C PRO A 45 -5.25 32.44 -3.71
N LYS A 46 -4.24 32.92 -2.98
CA LYS A 46 -2.89 33.02 -3.52
C LYS A 46 -2.36 31.62 -3.78
N PHE A 47 -1.81 31.41 -4.96
CA PHE A 47 -1.11 30.18 -5.28
C PHE A 47 0.24 30.19 -4.57
N GLU A 48 0.44 29.25 -3.65
CA GLU A 48 1.74 29.03 -3.01
C GLU A 48 2.51 27.96 -3.78
N HIS A 49 3.66 28.33 -4.33
CA HIS A 49 4.55 27.40 -5.00
C HIS A 49 5.16 26.46 -3.96
N PHE A 50 4.75 25.19 -3.95
CA PHE A 50 5.43 24.16 -3.19
C PHE A 50 6.69 23.72 -3.94
N GLN A 51 7.86 23.90 -3.34
CA GLN A 51 9.10 23.39 -3.91
C GLN A 51 9.16 21.87 -3.72
N TYR A 52 9.29 21.13 -4.83
CA TYR A 52 9.48 19.70 -4.80
C TYR A 52 10.90 19.38 -4.35
N ALA A 53 11.07 18.95 -3.11
CA ALA A 53 12.36 18.62 -2.50
C ALA A 53 12.57 17.10 -2.34
N ALA A 54 12.15 16.30 -3.34
CA ALA A 54 12.32 14.85 -3.29
C ALA A 54 13.63 14.34 -3.91
N ASP A 55 14.47 15.23 -4.44
CA ASP A 55 15.76 14.86 -5.05
C ASP A 55 16.72 14.18 -4.06
N LEU A 56 16.56 14.47 -2.76
CA LEU A 56 17.32 13.86 -1.66
C LEU A 56 16.62 12.63 -1.06
N LEU A 57 15.38 12.35 -1.45
CA LEU A 57 14.63 11.20 -0.96
C LEU A 57 14.89 9.98 -1.85
N ARG A 58 14.82 8.81 -1.24
CA ARG A 58 14.90 7.54 -1.95
C ARG A 58 13.75 7.42 -2.95
N SER A 59 14.07 6.99 -4.18
CA SER A 59 13.06 6.76 -5.20
C SER A 59 12.00 5.74 -4.74
N PRO A 60 10.70 6.06 -4.83
CA PRO A 60 9.62 5.15 -4.46
C PRO A 60 9.48 3.96 -5.42
N PHE A 61 10.14 4.00 -6.58
CA PHE A 61 10.12 2.93 -7.57
C PHE A 61 11.28 1.94 -7.44
N VAL A 62 12.19 2.18 -6.48
CA VAL A 62 13.24 1.23 -6.16
C VAL A 62 12.75 0.34 -5.03
N PRO A 63 12.65 -0.99 -5.22
CA PRO A 63 12.22 -1.91 -4.17
C PRO A 63 13.14 -1.70 -2.95
N PRO A 64 12.59 -1.64 -1.72
CA PRO A 64 13.40 -1.50 -0.50
C PRO A 64 14.58 -2.46 -0.56
N SER A 65 15.80 -1.95 -0.28
CA SER A 65 16.93 -2.84 -0.02
C SER A 65 16.47 -3.77 1.10
N ARG A 66 16.68 -5.08 0.93
CA ARG A 66 16.40 -6.07 1.98
C ARG A 66 16.91 -5.48 3.27
N GLU A 67 16.01 -5.13 4.19
CA GLU A 67 16.41 -4.89 5.55
C GLU A 67 17.06 -6.22 5.94
N LEU A 68 18.38 -6.20 6.07
CA LEU A 68 19.01 -7.06 7.05
C LEU A 68 18.45 -6.54 8.36
N THR A 69 17.20 -6.90 8.68
CA THR A 69 16.79 -7.13 10.04
C THR A 69 17.77 -8.19 10.52
N ALA A 70 18.95 -7.73 10.94
CA ALA A 70 19.45 -8.18 12.22
C ALA A 70 18.30 -7.85 13.16
N GLU A 71 17.34 -8.77 13.24
CA GLU A 71 16.32 -8.79 14.26
C GLU A 71 17.14 -8.58 15.53
N ALA A 72 17.03 -7.38 16.10
CA ALA A 72 17.63 -7.09 17.38
C ALA A 72 16.85 -8.00 18.33
N VAL A 73 17.33 -9.25 18.44
CA VAL A 73 16.74 -10.26 19.31
C VAL A 73 16.87 -9.66 20.69
N ASP A 74 15.74 -9.25 21.24
CA ASP A 74 15.65 -8.72 22.58
C ASP A 74 15.85 -9.90 23.54
N THR A 75 17.13 -10.23 23.77
CA THR A 75 17.60 -11.30 24.66
C THR A 75 17.24 -11.08 26.12
N THR A 76 16.51 -10.00 26.45
CA THR A 76 15.99 -9.74 27.79
C THR A 76 14.73 -10.56 28.11
N LYS A 77 14.03 -11.08 27.10
CA LYS A 77 12.89 -11.98 27.28
C LYS A 77 13.38 -13.43 27.43
N ASP A 78 12.87 -14.13 28.45
CA ASP A 78 13.10 -15.55 28.67
C ASP A 78 12.27 -16.37 27.67
N CYS A 79 12.70 -16.39 26.41
CA CYS A 79 12.06 -17.16 25.36
C CYS A 79 13.08 -17.71 24.35
N LEU A 80 12.65 -18.72 23.58
CA LEU A 80 13.47 -19.35 22.55
C LEU A 80 13.94 -18.30 21.54
N HIS A 81 15.22 -18.40 21.17
CA HIS A 81 15.85 -17.53 20.21
C HIS A 81 16.90 -18.29 19.38
N PRO A 82 17.09 -17.95 18.09
CA PRO A 82 18.13 -18.54 17.28
C PRO A 82 19.53 -18.16 17.80
N ASP A 83 20.48 -19.08 17.70
CA ASP A 83 21.87 -18.81 18.08
C ASP A 83 22.57 -17.93 17.04
N LEU A 84 22.64 -16.63 17.33
CA LEU A 84 23.28 -15.62 16.49
C LEU A 84 24.81 -15.66 16.56
N LYS A 85 25.41 -16.35 17.54
CA LYS A 85 26.88 -16.40 17.71
C LYS A 85 27.53 -17.47 16.83
N ARG A 86 26.76 -18.48 16.43
CA ARG A 86 27.23 -19.55 15.53
C ARG A 86 27.51 -18.99 14.13
N ARG A 87 28.55 -19.52 13.47
CA ARG A 87 28.75 -19.29 12.03
C ARG A 87 27.64 -19.97 11.24
N LYS A 88 26.93 -19.20 10.42
CA LYS A 88 25.93 -19.71 9.48
C LYS A 88 26.55 -20.62 8.43
N GLU A 89 25.82 -21.66 8.08
CA GLU A 89 26.08 -22.58 6.98
C GLU A 89 25.63 -21.96 5.65
N ARG A 90 26.14 -22.49 4.53
CA ARG A 90 25.85 -21.95 3.20
C ARG A 90 24.36 -22.04 2.83
N LEU A 91 23.69 -23.11 3.26
CA LEU A 91 22.28 -23.36 2.92
C LEU A 91 21.28 -22.55 3.76
N GLU A 92 21.76 -21.81 4.76
CA GLU A 92 20.94 -20.86 5.52
C GLU A 92 20.68 -19.55 4.76
N ALA A 93 21.29 -19.39 3.58
CA ALA A 93 21.02 -18.26 2.68
C ALA A 93 19.79 -18.51 1.76
N TYR A 94 19.24 -19.72 1.75
CA TYR A 94 18.18 -20.14 0.85
C TYR A 94 16.88 -20.38 1.62
N ALA A 95 15.73 -20.07 1.01
CA ALA A 95 14.44 -20.47 1.55
C ALA A 95 14.27 -21.99 1.44
N LEU A 96 13.59 -22.61 2.42
CA LEU A 96 13.40 -24.06 2.43
C LEU A 96 12.69 -24.57 1.16
N ASP A 97 11.70 -23.81 0.68
CA ASP A 97 10.94 -24.13 -0.55
C ASP A 97 11.80 -24.10 -1.83
N ASN A 98 12.96 -23.43 -1.79
CA ASN A 98 13.91 -23.37 -2.90
C ASN A 98 14.95 -24.49 -2.84
N LEU A 99 14.90 -25.34 -1.81
CA LEU A 99 15.80 -26.46 -1.61
C LEU A 99 15.08 -27.76 -1.99
N LYS A 100 15.77 -28.63 -2.71
CA LYS A 100 15.22 -29.93 -3.13
C LYS A 100 16.09 -31.06 -2.62
N MET A 101 15.48 -32.05 -1.97
CA MET A 101 16.18 -33.28 -1.64
C MET A 101 16.29 -34.14 -2.90
N ARG A 102 17.53 -34.40 -3.33
CA ARG A 102 17.84 -35.25 -4.49
C ARG A 102 18.20 -36.69 -4.13
N GLY A 103 18.55 -36.94 -2.87
CA GLY A 103 18.87 -38.28 -2.41
C GLY A 103 19.57 -38.32 -1.08
N THR A 104 20.09 -39.51 -0.75
CA THR A 104 20.96 -39.72 0.39
C THR A 104 22.24 -40.41 -0.03
N LEU A 105 23.34 -40.13 0.67
CA LEU A 105 24.62 -40.78 0.52
C LEU A 105 25.00 -41.42 1.86
N SER A 106 25.28 -42.71 1.86
CA SER A 106 25.75 -43.42 3.05
C SER A 106 27.26 -43.68 2.91
N ASP A 107 28.03 -43.22 3.90
CA ASP A 107 29.47 -43.44 3.97
C ASP A 107 29.88 -43.75 5.41
N GLY A 108 30.58 -44.85 5.63
CA GLY A 108 31.07 -45.26 6.96
C GLY A 108 29.98 -45.43 8.03
N GLY A 109 28.74 -45.73 7.64
CA GLY A 109 27.59 -45.84 8.56
C GLY A 109 26.90 -44.52 8.89
N VAL A 110 27.34 -43.40 8.32
CA VAL A 110 26.69 -42.09 8.44
C VAL A 110 25.88 -41.81 7.18
N ILE A 111 24.60 -41.51 7.34
CA ILE A 111 23.71 -41.11 6.25
C ILE A 111 23.75 -39.59 6.11
N TRP A 112 23.97 -39.13 4.88
CA TRP A 112 23.96 -37.74 4.49
C TRP A 112 22.82 -37.47 3.52
N ALA A 113 22.20 -36.31 3.61
CA ALA A 113 21.24 -35.83 2.64
C ALA A 113 21.94 -35.02 1.55
N LEU A 114 21.50 -35.22 0.30
CA LEU A 114 21.94 -34.45 -0.86
C LEU A 114 20.85 -33.43 -1.19
N ILE A 115 21.16 -32.15 -0.93
CA ILE A 115 20.22 -31.04 -1.11
C ILE A 115 20.71 -30.17 -2.27
N GLU A 116 19.84 -29.98 -3.26
CA GLU A 116 20.06 -29.07 -4.38
C GLU A 116 19.48 -27.68 -4.08
N THR A 117 20.25 -26.66 -4.41
CA THR A 117 19.84 -25.25 -4.35
C THR A 117 19.15 -24.82 -5.65
N SER A 118 18.42 -23.70 -5.63
CA SER A 118 17.85 -23.09 -6.84
C SER A 118 18.87 -22.80 -7.94
N ASP A 119 20.15 -22.68 -7.57
CA ASP A 119 21.26 -22.42 -8.49
C ASP A 119 21.80 -23.71 -9.16
N GLY A 120 21.20 -24.88 -8.85
CA GLY A 120 21.60 -26.19 -9.37
C GLY A 120 22.79 -26.83 -8.65
N ASN A 121 23.33 -26.19 -7.61
CA ASN A 121 24.43 -26.75 -6.82
C ASN A 121 23.91 -27.72 -5.76
N VAL A 122 24.54 -28.90 -5.66
CA VAL A 122 24.21 -29.95 -4.69
C VAL A 122 25.19 -29.93 -3.51
N TYR A 123 24.64 -29.94 -2.30
CA TYR A 123 25.38 -29.95 -1.05
C TYR A 123 25.05 -31.18 -0.22
N ARG A 124 26.04 -31.67 0.52
CA ARG A 124 25.92 -32.79 1.45
C ARG A 124 25.72 -32.26 2.87
N LEU A 125 24.64 -32.69 3.53
CA LEU A 125 24.28 -32.31 4.90
C LEU A 125 24.06 -33.54 5.76
N GLY A 126 24.47 -33.49 7.02
CA GLY A 126 24.26 -34.53 8.03
C GLY A 126 23.25 -34.10 9.10
N VAL A 127 22.87 -35.04 9.96
CA VAL A 127 22.08 -34.72 11.17
C VAL A 127 22.88 -33.72 12.02
N GLY A 128 22.22 -32.67 12.49
CA GLY A 128 22.87 -31.57 13.22
C GLY A 128 23.22 -30.34 12.37
N ASN A 129 23.19 -30.45 11.04
CA ASN A 129 23.43 -29.31 10.17
C ASN A 129 22.22 -28.38 10.05
N TYR A 130 22.49 -27.15 9.59
CA TYR A 130 21.49 -26.10 9.44
C TYR A 130 21.26 -25.73 7.97
N LEU A 131 20.00 -25.50 7.62
CA LEU A 131 19.57 -25.00 6.33
C LEU A 131 18.32 -24.12 6.46
N GLY A 132 17.99 -23.38 5.41
CA GLY A 132 16.80 -22.54 5.43
C GLY A 132 17.04 -21.19 6.11
N LEU A 133 16.23 -20.20 5.75
CA LEU A 133 16.31 -18.84 6.30
C LEU A 133 16.00 -18.80 7.81
N PHE A 134 15.22 -19.77 8.30
CA PHE A 134 14.70 -19.83 9.66
C PHE A 134 15.53 -20.73 10.59
N SER A 135 16.84 -20.82 10.36
CA SER A 135 17.78 -21.65 11.14
C SER A 135 17.31 -23.10 11.30
N GLY A 136 16.85 -23.71 10.21
CA GLY A 136 16.29 -25.06 10.22
C GLY A 136 17.35 -26.11 10.54
N HIS A 137 17.20 -26.78 11.69
CA HIS A 137 18.11 -27.82 12.17
C HIS A 137 17.64 -29.21 11.72
N ILE A 138 18.51 -29.98 11.08
CA ILE A 138 18.21 -31.36 10.66
C ILE A 138 18.19 -32.27 11.88
N THR A 139 17.03 -32.80 12.22
CA THR A 139 16.86 -33.75 13.33
C THR A 139 17.01 -35.19 12.89
N LYS A 140 16.60 -35.51 11.65
CA LYS A 140 16.67 -36.88 11.13
C LYS A 140 16.79 -36.88 9.60
N ILE A 141 17.52 -37.87 9.09
CA ILE A 141 17.65 -38.12 7.65
C ILE A 141 17.15 -39.54 7.39
N THR A 142 16.23 -39.68 6.44
CA THR A 142 15.74 -40.95 5.93
C THR A 142 16.03 -41.07 4.42
N PRO A 143 15.93 -42.26 3.81
CA PRO A 143 16.15 -42.39 2.37
C PRO A 143 15.18 -41.58 1.50
N SER A 144 13.99 -41.27 2.02
CA SER A 144 12.89 -40.62 1.30
C SER A 144 12.58 -39.20 1.76
N SER A 145 13.08 -38.77 2.92
CA SER A 145 12.82 -37.43 3.47
C SER A 145 13.86 -37.01 4.50
N ILE A 146 13.94 -35.71 4.76
CA ILE A 146 14.64 -35.16 5.92
C ILE A 146 13.66 -34.42 6.83
N ASP A 147 13.81 -34.62 8.13
CA ASP A 147 13.03 -33.95 9.17
C ASP A 147 13.84 -32.77 9.71
N ILE A 148 13.20 -31.61 9.78
CA ILE A 148 13.83 -30.31 10.07
C ILE A 148 13.01 -29.60 11.14
N THR A 149 13.68 -28.99 12.11
CA THR A 149 13.05 -28.10 13.09
C THR A 149 13.48 -26.67 12.79
N GLU A 150 12.54 -25.84 12.37
CA GLU A 150 12.74 -24.41 12.08
C GLU A 150 12.37 -23.55 13.28
N LEU A 151 13.05 -22.41 13.45
CA LEU A 151 12.70 -21.38 14.41
C LEU A 151 12.01 -20.24 13.67
N ILE A 152 10.75 -19.96 13.97
CA ILE A 152 9.95 -18.92 13.30
C ILE A 152 9.56 -17.85 14.30
N PRO A 153 9.64 -16.55 13.93
CA PRO A 153 9.20 -15.48 14.82
C PRO A 153 7.68 -15.54 15.03
N ASP A 154 7.25 -15.40 16.28
CA ASP A 154 5.84 -15.47 16.70
C ASP A 154 5.09 -14.13 16.58
N GLY A 155 5.80 -13.05 16.23
CA GLY A 155 5.29 -11.68 16.14
C GLY A 155 5.24 -10.93 17.48
N SER A 156 5.48 -11.60 18.62
CA SER A 156 5.62 -11.00 19.96
C SER A 156 7.07 -10.67 20.33
N GLY A 157 8.01 -11.00 19.44
CA GLY A 157 9.45 -10.87 19.62
C GLY A 157 10.11 -12.15 20.15
N CYS A 158 9.36 -13.25 20.22
CA CYS A 158 9.87 -14.57 20.58
C CYS A 158 9.85 -15.51 19.37
N TRP A 159 10.47 -16.68 19.51
CA TRP A 159 10.52 -17.69 18.46
C TRP A 159 9.79 -18.95 18.90
N THR A 160 9.19 -19.63 17.92
CA THR A 160 8.57 -20.94 18.11
C THR A 160 9.23 -21.95 17.18
N GLU A 161 9.30 -23.20 17.64
CA GLU A 161 9.74 -24.30 16.78
C GLU A 161 8.60 -24.73 15.85
N ARG A 162 8.93 -24.98 14.58
CA ARG A 162 8.05 -25.59 13.58
C ARG A 162 8.73 -26.83 13.02
N SER A 163 8.03 -27.95 13.05
CA SER A 163 8.46 -29.17 12.36
C SER A 163 8.14 -29.04 10.87
N SER A 164 9.15 -29.22 10.04
CA SER A 164 9.08 -29.18 8.58
C SER A 164 9.80 -30.41 8.02
N SER A 165 9.40 -30.88 6.85
CA SER A 165 10.09 -31.98 6.16
C SER A 165 10.37 -31.62 4.72
N LEU A 166 11.50 -32.11 4.20
CA LEU A 166 11.79 -32.08 2.77
C LEU A 166 11.77 -33.51 2.25
N ASP A 167 10.84 -33.79 1.35
CA ASP A 167 10.71 -35.10 0.73
C ASP A 167 11.60 -35.23 -0.51
N LEU A 168 12.02 -36.46 -0.79
CA LEU A 168 12.77 -36.81 -1.99
C LEU A 168 11.96 -36.42 -3.22
N THR A 169 12.47 -35.46 -3.98
CA THR A 169 11.84 -35.05 -5.23
C THR A 169 12.33 -35.97 -6.35
N GLY A 170 11.46 -36.86 -6.81
CA GLY A 170 11.68 -37.65 -8.02
C GLY A 170 11.48 -36.80 -9.26
N GLU A 171 12.41 -36.92 -10.21
CA GLU A 171 12.26 -36.45 -11.59
C GLU A 171 12.38 -37.64 -12.53
#